data_AF-A0AAD9Q7X4-F1
#
_entry.id   AF-A0AAD9Q7X4-F1
#
_cell.length_a   1.000
_cell.length_b   1.000
_cell.length_c   1.000
_cell.angle_alpha   90.00
_cell.angle_beta   90.00
_cell.angle_gamma   90.00
#
_symmetry.space_group_name_H-M   'P 1'
#
loop_
_entity.id
_entity.type
_entity.pdbx_description
1 polymer ?
#
loop_
_entity_poly.entity_id
_entity_poly.type
_entity_poly.pdbx_seq_one_letter_code
_entity_poly.pdbx_strand_id
1 'polypeptide(L)'
;FFTLQRYQEELGKDFKRITLFLYTLTDFKMSEGGITADVQESEEQLWDMSCNLPDVCYIPDDPPKENEDYKHLTGEERQMFDTIKEDVTKHHDYILEHGYTGIISEKHTDDILGSILVSIWNKRVLCLKEFKEGMGLYGIASILSHSPAACKPLFVKGLINDVDANYLKEVLQPQYSPEGSSRQLIEEKIVDHFQDFLLSLADDNITGYSAPVAWNYDEDGQPQGMGDSFSGEMFHSPDLTASGVMGWLTGQRHREMNRQKVKITLKFDHECKICIPDHTSCFPYVVACRMEITFLTEHVSTYEEFWHIFMLAYCKGQAFAMPRTWFLMIF
;
A
#
# COMPACT_ATOMS: atom_id res chain seq x y z
N PHE A 1 41.74 12.04 -1.98
CA PHE A 1 40.92 12.45 -0.82
C PHE A 1 40.56 13.92 -0.97
N PHE A 2 39.29 14.26 -0.75
CA PHE A 2 38.78 15.62 -0.85
C PHE A 2 39.33 16.50 0.29
N THR A 3 39.79 17.71 -0.03
CA THR A 3 40.17 18.75 0.95
C THR A 3 39.57 20.08 0.54
N LEU A 4 39.18 20.90 1.53
CA LEU A 4 38.61 22.23 1.27
C LEU A 4 39.58 23.14 0.52
N GLN A 5 40.87 23.04 0.84
CA GLN A 5 41.92 23.80 0.14
C GLN A 5 41.93 23.50 -1.37
N ARG A 6 41.87 22.23 -1.77
CA ARG A 6 41.87 21.82 -3.17
C ARG A 6 40.59 22.22 -3.93
N TYR A 7 39.44 22.19 -3.25
CA TYR A 7 38.17 22.68 -3.80
C TYR A 7 38.21 24.19 -4.13
N GLN A 8 38.82 25.00 -3.25
CA GLN A 8 38.98 26.44 -3.48
C GLN A 8 39.94 26.71 -4.65
N GLU A 9 41.04 25.96 -4.74
CA GLU A 9 42.04 26.10 -5.80
C GLU A 9 41.48 25.75 -7.20
N GLU A 10 40.64 24.71 -7.32
CA GLU A 10 40.14 24.25 -8.62
C GLU A 10 38.88 25.00 -9.11
N LEU A 11 38.01 25.47 -8.21
CA LEU A 11 36.71 26.05 -8.59
C LEU A 11 36.52 27.53 -8.19
N GLY A 12 37.41 28.09 -7.35
CA GLY A 12 37.41 29.52 -7.00
C GLY A 12 36.19 30.02 -6.23
N LYS A 13 35.41 29.15 -5.57
CA LYS A 13 34.15 29.49 -4.86
C LYS A 13 34.30 29.47 -3.33
N ASP A 14 33.52 30.30 -2.64
CA ASP A 14 33.43 30.42 -1.17
C ASP A 14 32.87 29.14 -0.53
N PHE A 15 33.42 28.76 0.63
CA PHE A 15 33.05 27.60 1.46
C PHE A 15 31.66 27.65 2.08
N LYS A 16 30.96 28.79 2.04
CA LYS A 16 29.60 28.93 2.62
C LYS A 16 28.57 27.97 2.02
N ARG A 17 28.79 27.47 0.79
CA ARG A 17 27.92 26.48 0.15
C ARG A 17 28.72 25.58 -0.78
N ILE A 18 28.92 24.33 -0.36
CA ILE A 18 29.53 23.28 -1.19
C ILE A 18 28.40 22.52 -1.87
N THR A 19 28.34 22.59 -3.21
CA THR A 19 27.41 21.78 -4.00
C THR A 19 28.13 20.51 -4.45
N LEU A 20 27.64 19.37 -3.99
CA LEU A 20 28.10 18.04 -4.43
C LEU A 20 27.11 17.50 -5.45
N PHE A 21 27.63 17.09 -6.60
CA PHE A 21 26.85 16.42 -7.62
C PHE A 21 27.08 14.92 -7.47
N LEU A 22 25.99 14.19 -7.24
CA LEU A 22 26.01 12.73 -7.32
C LEU A 22 25.66 12.37 -8.76
N TYR A 23 26.58 11.72 -9.43
CA TYR A 23 26.40 11.21 -10.79
C TYR A 23 26.51 9.69 -10.77
N THR A 24 25.81 9.03 -11.69
CA THR A 24 26.00 7.60 -11.88
C THR A 24 27.37 7.34 -12.49
N LEU A 25 27.94 6.15 -12.26
CA LEU A 25 29.23 5.79 -12.87
C LEU A 25 29.20 5.88 -14.41
N THR A 26 28.01 5.67 -14.98
CA THR A 26 27.72 5.77 -16.41
C THR A 26 27.88 7.21 -16.90
N ASP A 27 27.27 8.18 -16.20
CA ASP A 27 27.37 9.61 -16.56
C ASP A 27 28.81 10.14 -16.44
N PHE A 28 29.56 9.64 -15.45
CA PHE A 28 30.98 9.98 -15.29
C PHE A 28 31.81 9.53 -16.49
N LYS A 29 31.65 8.28 -16.92
CA LYS A 29 32.38 7.70 -18.06
C LYS A 29 32.02 8.36 -19.38
N MET A 30 30.75 8.74 -19.56
CA MET A 30 30.30 9.50 -20.74
C MET A 30 30.94 10.89 -20.81
N SER A 31 31.20 11.53 -19.66
CA SER A 31 31.84 12.83 -19.60
C SER A 31 33.35 12.81 -19.92
N GLU A 32 34.02 11.66 -19.77
CA GLU A 32 35.44 11.48 -20.11
C GLU A 32 35.68 11.16 -21.60
N GLY A 33 34.64 11.14 -22.44
CA GLY A 33 34.77 11.03 -23.89
C GLY A 33 35.26 9.67 -24.41
N GLY A 34 35.24 8.63 -23.58
CA GLY A 34 35.68 7.29 -23.93
C GLY A 34 34.51 6.30 -23.99
N ILE A 35 34.10 5.93 -25.20
CA ILE A 35 33.77 4.57 -25.69
C ILE A 35 32.71 4.67 -26.79
N THR A 36 33.16 4.48 -28.03
CA THR A 36 32.35 4.02 -29.16
C THR A 36 32.08 2.52 -28.99
N ALA A 37 30.92 2.07 -29.47
CA ALA A 37 30.51 0.67 -29.50
C ALA A 37 31.62 -0.28 -29.99
N ASP A 38 31.60 -1.49 -29.41
CA ASP A 38 32.38 -2.69 -29.74
C ASP A 38 33.80 -2.81 -29.13
N VAL A 39 33.90 -3.36 -27.92
CA VAL A 39 34.93 -4.38 -27.56
C VAL A 39 34.37 -5.29 -26.46
N GLN A 40 34.40 -6.59 -26.76
CA GLN A 40 34.15 -7.72 -25.89
C GLN A 40 35.45 -8.03 -25.13
N GLU A 41 35.57 -7.70 -23.83
CA GLU A 41 36.70 -8.16 -23.00
C GLU A 41 36.34 -8.26 -21.50
N SER A 42 36.26 -9.51 -21.03
CA SER A 42 36.39 -10.11 -19.68
C SER A 42 36.02 -9.33 -18.41
N GLU A 43 34.95 -9.77 -17.73
CA GLU A 43 34.48 -9.35 -16.40
C GLU A 43 35.19 -10.03 -15.19
N GLU A 44 36.41 -10.54 -15.31
CA GLU A 44 36.92 -11.52 -14.32
C GLU A 44 37.86 -11.01 -13.22
N GLN A 45 38.04 -9.70 -13.00
CA GLN A 45 39.09 -9.22 -12.07
C GLN A 45 38.72 -8.25 -10.93
N LEU A 46 37.45 -8.08 -10.56
CA LEU A 46 37.10 -7.22 -9.42
C LEU A 46 36.17 -7.85 -8.37
N TRP A 47 35.96 -9.17 -8.40
CA TRP A 47 35.10 -9.90 -7.45
C TRP A 47 35.84 -10.48 -6.24
N ASP A 48 36.76 -9.73 -5.60
CA ASP A 48 37.36 -10.19 -4.33
C ASP A 48 37.30 -9.12 -3.23
N MET A 49 36.08 -8.85 -2.78
CA MET A 49 35.83 -8.55 -1.37
C MET A 49 34.38 -8.89 -1.04
N SER A 50 34.14 -10.18 -0.82
CA SER A 50 32.82 -10.73 -0.48
C SER A 50 32.35 -10.23 0.89
N CYS A 51 31.19 -9.59 0.90
CA CYS A 51 30.26 -9.62 2.03
C CYS A 51 28.97 -10.23 1.49
N ASN A 52 28.68 -11.46 1.90
CA ASN A 52 27.52 -12.23 1.46
C ASN A 52 26.20 -11.51 1.83
N LEU A 53 25.61 -10.82 0.86
CA LEU A 53 24.18 -10.51 0.81
C LEU A 53 23.44 -11.69 0.15
N PRO A 54 22.32 -12.19 0.70
CA PRO A 54 21.35 -12.94 -0.08
C PRO A 54 20.43 -11.95 -0.82
N ASP A 55 20.26 -12.20 -2.12
CA ASP A 55 19.25 -11.71 -3.05
C ASP A 55 19.17 -10.19 -3.30
N VAL A 56 20.12 -9.77 -4.13
CA VAL A 56 19.99 -8.82 -5.25
C VAL A 56 18.65 -8.07 -5.32
N CYS A 57 18.68 -6.79 -4.95
CA CYS A 57 17.71 -5.83 -5.44
C CYS A 57 17.84 -5.77 -6.96
N TYR A 58 16.89 -6.37 -7.67
CA TYR A 58 16.74 -6.23 -9.11
C TYR A 58 16.59 -4.74 -9.46
N ILE A 59 17.55 -4.20 -10.22
CA ILE A 59 17.37 -2.95 -10.95
C ILE A 59 16.85 -3.39 -12.32
N PRO A 60 15.60 -3.07 -12.71
CA PRO A 60 15.09 -3.45 -14.02
C PRO A 60 15.89 -2.73 -15.13
N ASP A 61 16.39 -3.50 -16.09
CA ASP A 61 16.98 -2.99 -17.34
C ASP A 61 15.90 -2.58 -18.37
N ASP A 62 14.61 -2.72 -18.04
CA ASP A 62 13.50 -2.34 -18.91
C ASP A 62 13.00 -0.92 -18.63
N PRO A 63 12.60 -0.15 -19.67
CA PRO A 63 12.02 1.17 -19.49
C PRO A 63 10.72 1.11 -18.64
N PRO A 64 10.47 2.10 -17.77
CA PRO A 64 9.35 2.05 -16.83
C PRO A 64 8.01 1.97 -17.56
N LYS A 65 7.15 1.01 -17.18
CA LYS A 65 5.75 0.98 -17.58
C LYS A 65 5.01 2.11 -16.83
N GLU A 66 4.32 2.96 -17.58
CA GLU A 66 3.86 4.32 -17.22
C GLU A 66 2.95 4.51 -15.96
N ASN A 67 2.70 3.51 -15.11
CA ASN A 67 1.81 3.67 -13.94
C ASN A 67 2.34 3.17 -12.60
N GLU A 68 3.52 2.54 -12.54
CA GLU A 68 4.10 2.05 -11.28
C GLU A 68 4.86 3.13 -10.49
N ASP A 69 5.35 4.17 -11.16
CA ASP A 69 6.30 5.15 -10.60
C ASP A 69 5.71 6.02 -9.49
N TYR A 70 4.39 6.21 -9.47
CA TYR A 70 3.72 7.08 -8.51
C TYR A 70 3.10 6.34 -7.31
N LYS A 71 3.20 5.00 -7.27
CA LYS A 71 2.51 4.19 -6.24
C LYS A 71 2.95 4.53 -4.81
N HIS A 72 4.18 5.02 -4.66
CA HIS A 72 4.78 5.34 -3.37
C HIS A 72 4.57 6.79 -2.93
N LEU A 73 3.96 7.64 -3.75
CA LEU A 73 3.63 9.01 -3.35
C LEU A 73 2.47 9.05 -2.34
N THR A 74 2.62 9.91 -1.35
CA THR A 74 1.57 10.30 -0.41
C THR A 74 0.47 11.10 -1.11
N GLY A 75 -0.69 11.25 -0.46
CA GLY A 75 -1.79 12.05 -1.02
C GLY A 75 -1.39 13.50 -1.33
N GLU A 76 -0.62 14.13 -0.43
CA GLU A 76 -0.13 15.51 -0.62
C GLU A 76 0.85 15.62 -1.79
N GLU A 77 1.75 14.64 -1.95
CA GLU A 77 2.68 14.63 -3.08
C GLU A 77 1.96 14.38 -4.40
N ARG A 78 0.98 13.49 -4.44
CA ARG A 78 0.16 13.28 -5.65
C ARG A 78 -0.58 14.56 -6.04
N GLN A 79 -1.22 15.21 -5.07
CA GLN A 79 -1.87 16.49 -5.30
C GLN A 79 -0.89 17.55 -5.83
N MET A 80 0.33 17.59 -5.28
CA MET A 80 1.36 18.50 -5.78
C MET A 80 1.76 18.18 -7.22
N PHE A 81 1.91 16.90 -7.57
CA PHE A 81 2.20 16.47 -8.95
C PHE A 81 1.08 16.88 -9.91
N ASP A 82 -0.18 16.73 -9.52
CA ASP A 82 -1.32 17.14 -10.32
C ASP A 82 -1.32 18.67 -10.55
N THR A 83 -1.04 19.47 -9.52
CA THR A 83 -0.94 20.94 -9.68
C THR A 83 0.24 21.36 -10.56
N ILE A 84 1.36 20.64 -10.51
CA ILE A 84 2.52 20.89 -11.37
C ILE A 84 2.19 20.54 -12.83
N LYS A 85 1.47 19.44 -13.06
CA LYS A 85 0.99 19.07 -14.40
C LYS A 85 0.06 20.13 -15.00
N GLU A 86 -0.78 20.74 -14.18
CA GLU A 86 -1.68 21.81 -14.62
C GLU A 86 -0.93 23.08 -15.02
N ASP A 87 0.11 23.48 -14.28
CA ASP A 87 0.90 24.68 -14.59
C ASP A 87 2.30 24.66 -13.95
N VAL A 88 3.28 24.11 -14.67
CA VAL A 88 4.67 24.03 -14.20
C VAL A 88 5.29 25.40 -13.87
N THR A 89 4.81 26.49 -14.48
CA THR A 89 5.41 27.82 -14.30
C THR A 89 5.11 28.42 -12.94
N LYS A 90 3.97 28.04 -12.33
CA LYS A 90 3.60 28.46 -10.97
C LYS A 90 4.41 27.78 -9.87
N HIS A 91 5.12 26.70 -10.19
CA HIS A 91 5.83 25.87 -9.22
C HIS A 91 7.36 25.95 -9.35
N HIS A 92 7.88 27.02 -9.95
CA HIS A 92 9.30 27.19 -10.26
C HIS A 92 10.23 26.95 -9.05
N ASP A 93 9.92 27.56 -7.90
CA ASP A 93 10.75 27.41 -6.70
C ASP A 93 10.77 25.96 -6.18
N TYR A 94 9.63 25.28 -6.22
CA TYR A 94 9.50 23.88 -5.79
C TYR A 94 10.26 22.93 -6.72
N ILE A 95 10.18 23.17 -8.03
CA ILE A 95 10.89 22.39 -9.06
C ILE A 95 12.41 22.52 -8.86
N LEU A 96 12.89 23.75 -8.65
CA LEU A 96 14.30 24.01 -8.37
C LEU A 96 14.77 23.40 -7.04
N GLU A 97 13.95 23.48 -5.98
CA GLU A 97 14.26 22.88 -4.68
C GLU A 97 14.41 21.35 -4.77
N HIS A 98 13.70 20.72 -5.70
CA HIS A 98 13.82 19.30 -5.98
C HIS A 98 14.99 18.97 -6.92
N GLY A 99 15.74 19.97 -7.39
CA GLY A 99 17.01 19.79 -8.09
C GLY A 99 16.90 19.74 -9.60
N TYR A 100 15.74 20.06 -10.18
CA TYR A 100 15.62 20.19 -11.64
C TYR A 100 16.37 21.45 -12.11
N THR A 101 17.28 21.28 -13.06
CA THR A 101 18.13 22.37 -13.59
C THR A 101 17.86 22.68 -15.06
N GLY A 102 16.92 21.97 -15.67
CA GLY A 102 16.51 22.16 -17.06
C GLY A 102 15.57 23.37 -17.25
N ILE A 103 15.08 23.53 -18.48
CA ILE A 103 14.15 24.61 -18.82
C ILE A 103 12.76 24.26 -18.28
N ILE A 104 12.23 25.10 -17.38
CA ILE A 104 10.89 24.91 -16.83
C ILE A 104 9.86 25.38 -17.86
N SER A 105 9.18 24.43 -18.51
CA SER A 105 8.13 24.69 -19.48
C SER A 105 7.23 23.47 -19.63
N GLU A 106 6.01 23.66 -20.13
CA GLU A 106 5.02 22.58 -20.35
C GLU A 106 5.58 21.44 -21.22
N LYS A 107 6.54 21.73 -22.10
CA LYS A 107 7.19 20.74 -22.96
C LYS A 107 8.10 19.76 -22.22
N HIS A 108 8.53 20.11 -21.01
CA HIS A 108 9.42 19.29 -20.19
C HIS A 108 8.73 18.81 -18.90
N THR A 109 7.40 18.77 -18.91
CA THR A 109 6.61 18.39 -17.72
C THR A 109 7.01 17.02 -17.19
N ASP A 110 7.21 16.03 -18.06
CA ASP A 110 7.59 14.68 -17.65
C ASP A 110 9.00 14.64 -17.03
N ASP A 111 9.97 15.36 -17.62
CA ASP A 111 11.34 15.47 -17.06
C ASP A 111 11.34 16.15 -15.68
N ILE A 112 10.50 17.19 -15.52
CA ILE A 112 10.32 17.90 -14.26
C ILE A 112 9.76 16.96 -13.20
N LEU A 113 8.68 16.24 -13.51
CA LEU A 113 8.03 15.32 -12.58
C LEU A 113 8.93 14.14 -12.24
N GLY A 114 9.65 13.59 -13.21
CA GLY A 114 10.65 12.53 -13.00
C GLY A 114 11.75 12.99 -12.06
N SER A 115 12.28 14.20 -12.24
CA SER A 115 13.29 14.78 -11.34
C SER A 115 12.76 14.96 -9.90
N ILE A 116 11.53 15.47 -9.75
CA ILE A 116 10.88 15.61 -8.44
C ILE A 116 10.69 14.24 -7.78
N LEU A 117 10.23 13.24 -8.54
CA LEU A 117 10.00 11.89 -8.04
C LEU A 117 11.29 11.26 -7.52
N VAL A 118 12.36 11.32 -8.31
CA VAL A 118 13.70 10.85 -7.91
C VAL A 118 14.19 11.58 -6.67
N SER A 119 13.97 12.89 -6.58
CA SER A 119 14.35 13.70 -5.42
C SER A 119 13.61 13.27 -4.14
N ILE A 120 12.28 13.08 -4.21
CA ILE A 120 11.47 12.58 -3.10
C ILE A 120 11.93 11.17 -2.68
N TRP A 121 12.12 10.28 -3.67
CA TRP A 121 12.57 8.92 -3.43
C TRP A 121 13.93 8.88 -2.72
N ASN A 122 14.91 9.63 -3.24
CA ASN A 122 16.25 9.68 -2.67
C ASN A 122 16.26 10.24 -1.25
N LYS A 123 15.47 11.29 -0.97
CA LYS A 123 15.31 11.82 0.39
C LYS A 123 14.77 10.74 1.35
N ARG A 124 13.77 9.96 0.93
CA ARG A 124 13.20 8.88 1.74
C ARG A 124 14.16 7.72 1.93
N VAL A 125 14.84 7.27 0.87
CA VAL A 125 15.85 6.21 0.93
C VAL A 125 16.95 6.61 1.90
N LEU A 126 17.41 7.86 1.86
CA LEU A 126 18.39 8.39 2.81
C LEU A 126 17.87 8.29 4.24
N CYS A 127 16.67 8.82 4.52
CA CYS A 127 16.09 8.75 5.87
C CYS A 127 15.93 7.30 6.36
N LEU A 128 15.47 6.38 5.50
CA LEU A 128 15.31 4.97 5.85
C LEU A 128 16.65 4.27 6.07
N LYS A 129 17.70 4.65 5.33
CA LYS A 129 19.05 4.15 5.51
C LYS A 129 19.62 4.58 6.86
N GLU A 130 19.57 5.87 7.18
CA GLU A 130 20.01 6.40 8.47
C GLU A 130 19.22 5.78 9.64
N PHE A 131 17.91 5.60 9.46
CA PHE A 131 17.06 4.93 10.44
C PHE A 131 17.49 3.47 10.64
N LYS A 132 17.77 2.73 9.55
CA LYS A 132 18.28 1.36 9.60
C LYS A 132 19.66 1.27 10.25
N GLU A 133 20.56 2.19 9.95
CA GLU A 133 21.89 2.26 10.57
C GLU A 133 21.77 2.53 12.08
N GLY A 134 20.92 3.48 12.48
CA GLY A 134 20.61 3.75 13.88
C GLY A 134 20.06 2.53 14.61
N MET A 135 19.15 1.77 14.00
CA MET A 135 18.67 0.48 14.54
C MET A 135 19.77 -0.58 14.62
N GLY A 136 20.73 -0.53 13.69
CA GLY A 136 21.90 -1.42 13.66
C GLY A 136 22.78 -1.28 14.90
N LEU A 137 22.93 -0.05 15.43
CA LEU A 137 23.71 0.22 16.66
C LEU A 137 23.17 -0.52 17.88
N TYR A 138 21.87 -0.84 17.90
CA TYR A 138 21.20 -1.55 18.99
C TYR A 138 20.91 -3.03 18.65
N GLY A 139 21.42 -3.53 17.52
CA GLY A 139 21.16 -4.90 17.05
C GLY A 139 19.72 -5.14 16.60
N ILE A 140 18.88 -4.10 16.52
CA ILE A 140 17.46 -4.23 16.13
C ILE A 140 17.34 -4.49 14.62
N ALA A 141 18.25 -3.92 13.82
CA ALA A 141 18.20 -4.07 12.37
C ALA A 141 18.31 -5.54 11.92
N SER A 142 19.15 -6.34 12.57
CA SER A 142 19.25 -7.78 12.26
C SER A 142 17.98 -8.52 12.68
N ILE A 143 17.43 -8.23 13.85
CA ILE A 143 16.19 -8.84 14.34
C ILE A 143 15.01 -8.49 13.41
N LEU A 144 14.93 -7.24 12.95
CA LEU A 144 13.90 -6.79 12.00
C LEU A 144 13.99 -7.54 10.66
N SER A 145 15.21 -7.81 10.16
CA SER A 145 15.40 -8.57 8.93
C SER A 145 15.04 -10.05 9.06
N HIS A 146 15.32 -10.68 10.21
CA HIS A 146 15.04 -12.11 10.43
C HIS A 146 13.64 -12.38 10.97
N SER A 147 13.03 -11.41 11.65
CA SER A 147 11.75 -11.57 12.36
C SER A 147 10.91 -10.29 12.30
N PRO A 148 10.51 -9.85 11.10
CA PRO A 148 9.76 -8.61 10.92
C PRO A 148 8.41 -8.64 11.64
N ALA A 149 7.74 -9.79 11.69
CA ALA A 149 6.48 -9.96 12.40
C ALA A 149 6.62 -9.72 13.92
N ALA A 150 7.69 -10.21 14.53
CA ALA A 150 7.96 -10.02 15.96
C ALA A 150 8.35 -8.57 16.30
N CYS A 151 8.94 -7.85 15.35
CA CYS A 151 9.31 -6.45 15.52
C CYS A 151 8.16 -5.48 15.25
N LYS A 152 7.12 -5.91 14.53
CA LYS A 152 5.97 -5.07 14.16
C LYS A 152 5.37 -4.28 15.34
N PRO A 153 5.15 -4.87 16.54
CA PRO A 153 4.63 -4.11 17.68
C PRO A 153 5.56 -3.00 18.19
N LEU A 154 6.88 -3.11 17.98
CA LEU A 154 7.87 -2.12 18.44
C LEU A 154 7.79 -0.80 17.69
N PHE A 155 7.29 -0.82 16.46
CA PHE A 155 7.14 0.35 15.60
C PHE A 155 5.75 0.99 15.68
N VAL A 156 4.91 0.53 16.60
CA VAL A 156 3.58 1.06 16.85
C VAL A 156 3.60 1.80 18.19
N LYS A 157 3.27 3.09 18.18
CA LYS A 157 3.29 3.95 19.36
C LYS A 157 2.11 3.68 20.32
N GLY A 158 2.37 3.01 21.44
CA GLY A 158 1.42 2.87 22.55
C GLY A 158 1.10 1.41 22.89
N LEU A 159 0.35 1.19 23.98
CA LEU A 159 -0.27 -0.11 24.26
C LEU A 159 -1.36 -0.33 23.22
N ILE A 160 -1.13 -1.24 22.27
CA ILE A 160 -2.17 -1.69 21.34
C ILE A 160 -3.10 -2.56 22.18
N ASN A 161 -4.27 -2.04 22.53
CA ASN A 161 -5.35 -2.92 22.93
C ASN A 161 -5.81 -3.65 21.67
N ASP A 162 -5.86 -4.97 21.73
CA ASP A 162 -6.33 -5.78 20.60
C ASP A 162 -7.74 -5.36 20.20
N VAL A 163 -8.04 -5.41 18.91
CA VAL A 163 -9.41 -5.20 18.44
C VAL A 163 -10.22 -6.44 18.83
N ASP A 164 -11.21 -6.25 19.69
CA ASP A 164 -12.16 -7.27 20.11
C ASP A 164 -13.57 -6.95 19.60
N ALA A 165 -14.50 -7.89 19.76
CA ALA A 165 -15.89 -7.73 19.35
C ALA A 165 -16.60 -6.55 20.05
N ASN A 166 -16.26 -6.29 21.31
CA ASN A 166 -16.86 -5.19 22.08
C ASN A 166 -16.44 -3.84 21.51
N TYR A 167 -15.16 -3.67 21.20
CA TYR A 167 -14.65 -2.47 20.54
C TYR A 167 -15.29 -2.26 19.18
N LEU A 168 -15.41 -3.33 18.36
CA LEU A 168 -16.10 -3.22 17.08
C LEU A 168 -17.54 -2.73 17.29
N LYS A 169 -18.28 -3.31 18.22
CA LYS A 169 -19.64 -2.86 18.56
C LYS A 169 -19.71 -1.37 18.94
N GLU A 170 -18.70 -0.84 19.64
CA GLU A 170 -18.64 0.59 20.00
C GLU A 170 -18.42 1.52 18.80
N VAL A 171 -17.67 1.08 17.79
CA VAL A 171 -17.34 1.90 16.61
C VAL A 171 -18.35 1.77 15.46
N LEU A 172 -19.19 0.74 15.48
CA LEU A 172 -20.26 0.55 14.49
C LEU A 172 -21.38 1.59 14.68
N GLN A 173 -21.76 2.24 13.58
CA GLN A 173 -22.83 3.24 13.54
C GLN A 173 -23.88 2.84 12.48
N PRO A 174 -24.93 2.12 12.87
CA PRO A 174 -26.06 1.84 12.00
C PRO A 174 -26.80 3.11 11.58
N GLN A 175 -27.06 3.24 10.28
CA GLN A 175 -27.96 4.24 9.71
C GLN A 175 -29.32 3.59 9.44
N TYR A 176 -30.15 3.56 10.48
CA TYR A 176 -31.48 2.97 10.39
C TYR A 176 -32.44 3.81 9.54
N SER A 177 -33.39 3.12 8.93
CA SER A 177 -34.64 3.64 8.42
C SER A 177 -35.45 4.33 9.53
N PRO A 178 -36.49 5.11 9.20
CA PRO A 178 -37.28 5.85 10.17
C PRO A 178 -37.80 4.99 11.33
N GLU A 179 -37.82 5.58 12.53
CA GLU A 179 -38.22 4.91 13.76
C GLU A 179 -39.65 4.34 13.65
N GLY A 180 -39.83 3.09 14.03
CA GLY A 180 -41.10 2.36 13.95
C GLY A 180 -41.44 1.79 12.57
N SER A 181 -40.56 1.92 11.58
CA SER A 181 -40.77 1.31 10.26
C SER A 181 -40.49 -0.20 10.26
N SER A 182 -41.14 -0.94 9.35
CA SER A 182 -40.82 -2.36 9.14
C SER A 182 -39.38 -2.56 8.66
N ARG A 183 -38.81 -1.58 7.94
CA ARG A 183 -37.42 -1.60 7.50
C ARG A 183 -36.47 -1.56 8.70
N GLN A 184 -36.70 -0.68 9.68
CA GLN A 184 -35.89 -0.61 10.89
C GLN A 184 -35.80 -1.96 11.62
N LEU A 185 -36.93 -2.68 11.75
CA LEU A 185 -36.94 -4.00 12.43
C LEU A 185 -36.04 -5.02 11.73
N ILE A 186 -35.97 -5.00 10.40
CA ILE A 186 -35.10 -5.88 9.62
C ILE A 186 -33.64 -5.47 9.81
N GLU A 187 -33.36 -4.17 9.79
CA GLU A 187 -32.01 -3.62 9.93
C GLU A 187 -31.43 -3.88 11.33
N GLU A 188 -32.23 -3.69 12.38
CA GLU A 188 -31.86 -4.04 13.76
C GLU A 188 -31.51 -5.52 13.87
N LYS A 189 -32.30 -6.39 13.25
CA LYS A 189 -32.03 -7.84 13.23
C LYS A 189 -30.71 -8.18 12.51
N ILE A 190 -30.40 -7.49 11.40
CA ILE A 190 -29.12 -7.66 10.69
C ILE A 190 -27.95 -7.19 11.57
N VAL A 191 -28.11 -6.07 12.28
CA VAL A 191 -27.10 -5.58 13.22
C VAL A 191 -26.88 -6.57 14.36
N ASP A 192 -27.94 -7.15 14.90
CA ASP A 192 -27.85 -8.20 15.93
C ASP A 192 -27.10 -9.42 15.41
N HIS A 193 -27.47 -9.95 14.24
CA HIS A 193 -26.74 -11.05 13.60
C HIS A 193 -25.27 -10.72 13.36
N PHE A 194 -24.96 -9.47 12.97
CA PHE A 194 -23.58 -9.06 12.77
C PHE A 194 -22.81 -9.00 14.10
N GLN A 195 -23.43 -8.50 15.17
CA GLN A 195 -22.81 -8.51 16.50
C GLN A 195 -22.59 -9.94 17.02
N ASP A 196 -23.54 -10.85 16.80
CA ASP A 196 -23.42 -12.26 17.15
C ASP A 196 -22.28 -12.92 16.36
N PHE A 197 -22.15 -12.61 15.07
CA PHE A 197 -21.03 -13.05 14.25
C PHE A 197 -19.69 -12.57 14.84
N LEU A 198 -19.58 -11.29 15.20
CA LEU A 198 -18.36 -10.74 15.78
C LEU A 198 -17.97 -11.41 17.09
N LEU A 199 -18.96 -11.70 17.94
CA LEU A 199 -18.75 -12.42 19.21
C LEU A 199 -18.29 -13.86 18.96
N SER A 200 -18.85 -14.52 17.94
CA SER A 200 -18.48 -15.89 17.59
C SER A 200 -16.99 -16.02 17.20
N LEU A 201 -16.38 -14.97 16.64
CA LEU A 201 -14.95 -14.96 16.29
C LEU A 201 -14.01 -15.08 17.50
N ALA A 202 -14.51 -14.93 18.73
CA ALA A 202 -13.73 -15.21 19.93
C ALA A 202 -13.57 -16.71 20.21
N ASP A 203 -14.37 -17.56 19.57
CA ASP A 203 -14.29 -19.02 19.71
C ASP A 203 -13.26 -19.61 18.74
N ASP A 204 -12.36 -20.45 19.26
CA ASP A 204 -11.26 -21.08 18.48
C ASP A 204 -11.74 -22.10 17.41
N ASN A 205 -13.05 -22.32 17.28
CA ASN A 205 -13.64 -23.39 16.45
C ASN A 205 -14.20 -22.89 15.11
N ILE A 206 -14.04 -21.60 14.77
CA ILE A 206 -14.55 -21.08 13.51
C ILE A 206 -13.57 -21.35 12.38
N THR A 207 -14.06 -22.02 11.34
CA THR A 207 -13.33 -22.21 10.07
C THR A 207 -14.00 -21.42 8.96
N GLY A 208 -13.17 -20.76 8.16
CA GLY A 208 -13.60 -19.96 7.02
C GLY A 208 -13.27 -20.66 5.70
N TYR A 209 -13.56 -19.99 4.61
CA TYR A 209 -13.30 -20.52 3.27
C TYR A 209 -11.95 -20.02 2.76
N SER A 210 -11.04 -20.93 2.40
CA SER A 210 -9.88 -20.54 1.60
C SER A 210 -10.34 -20.12 0.21
N ALA A 211 -9.78 -19.03 -0.31
CA ALA A 211 -10.12 -18.50 -1.63
C ALA A 211 -8.85 -18.30 -2.48
N PRO A 212 -8.94 -18.51 -3.81
CA PRO A 212 -7.81 -18.29 -4.70
C PRO A 212 -7.44 -16.80 -4.72
N VAL A 213 -6.15 -16.52 -4.72
CA VAL A 213 -5.60 -15.15 -4.82
C VAL A 213 -5.25 -14.86 -6.28
N ALA A 214 -5.54 -13.66 -6.76
CA ALA A 214 -5.07 -13.19 -8.06
C ALA A 214 -3.59 -12.75 -7.97
N TRP A 215 -2.70 -13.69 -7.67
CA TRP A 215 -1.28 -13.41 -7.42
C TRP A 215 -0.43 -13.38 -8.70
N ASN A 216 -0.93 -14.00 -9.77
CA ASN A 216 -0.22 -14.21 -11.03
C ASN A 216 -0.90 -13.53 -12.23
N TYR A 217 -1.81 -12.58 -12.00
CA TYR A 217 -2.45 -11.79 -13.05
C TYR A 217 -1.90 -10.37 -13.03
N ASP A 218 -1.53 -9.83 -14.19
CA ASP A 218 -1.20 -8.42 -14.32
C ASP A 218 -2.45 -7.53 -14.27
N GLU A 219 -2.27 -6.20 -14.35
CA GLU A 219 -3.36 -5.22 -14.28
C GLU A 219 -4.42 -5.41 -15.39
N ASP A 220 -4.05 -6.06 -16.49
CA ASP A 220 -4.90 -6.38 -17.64
C ASP A 220 -5.55 -7.78 -17.53
N GLY A 221 -5.36 -8.47 -16.40
CA GLY A 221 -5.92 -9.80 -16.16
C GLY A 221 -5.27 -10.91 -16.98
N GLN A 222 -4.07 -10.70 -17.53
CA GLN A 222 -3.30 -11.72 -18.22
C GLN A 222 -2.40 -12.47 -17.23
N PRO A 223 -2.29 -13.81 -17.35
CA PRO A 223 -1.40 -14.57 -16.51
C PRO A 223 0.06 -14.19 -16.80
N GLN A 224 0.78 -13.68 -15.79
CA GLN A 224 2.21 -13.45 -15.87
C GLN A 224 2.93 -14.81 -15.90
N GLY A 225 3.42 -15.18 -17.09
CA GLY A 225 4.18 -16.42 -17.29
C GLY A 225 5.55 -16.34 -16.63
N MET A 226 5.68 -16.92 -15.43
CA MET A 226 6.98 -17.19 -14.83
C MET A 226 7.35 -18.66 -15.11
N GLY A 227 8.49 -18.87 -15.78
CA GLY A 227 8.88 -20.15 -16.35
C GLY A 227 8.79 -21.33 -15.38
N ASP A 228 8.24 -22.44 -15.87
CA ASP A 228 8.28 -23.86 -15.47
C ASP A 228 8.35 -24.31 -13.99
N SER A 229 8.32 -23.43 -12.99
CA SER A 229 8.58 -23.83 -11.61
C SER A 229 7.41 -23.76 -10.64
N PHE A 230 6.29 -23.08 -10.92
CA PHE A 230 5.09 -23.23 -10.09
C PHE A 230 3.80 -22.85 -10.86
N SER A 231 2.99 -23.85 -11.22
CA SER A 231 1.75 -23.72 -11.99
C SER A 231 0.46 -23.84 -11.15
N GLY A 232 0.56 -23.77 -9.82
CA GLY A 232 -0.57 -23.99 -8.91
C GLY A 232 -1.31 -22.70 -8.52
N GLU A 233 -2.64 -22.78 -8.38
CA GLU A 233 -3.45 -21.74 -7.74
C GLU A 233 -2.99 -21.52 -6.29
N MET A 234 -2.77 -20.27 -5.89
CA MET A 234 -2.43 -19.92 -4.51
C MET A 234 -3.72 -19.58 -3.77
N PHE A 235 -3.93 -20.20 -2.61
CA PHE A 235 -5.09 -19.97 -1.77
C PHE A 235 -4.71 -19.16 -0.54
N HIS A 236 -5.57 -18.21 -0.16
CA HIS A 236 -5.47 -17.46 1.08
C HIS A 236 -6.44 -18.02 2.11
N SER A 237 -5.94 -18.32 3.30
CA SER A 237 -6.76 -18.63 4.47
C SER A 237 -7.17 -17.33 5.16
N PRO A 238 -8.47 -17.11 5.42
CA PRO A 238 -8.96 -15.87 5.99
C PRO A 238 -8.45 -15.67 7.43
N ASP A 239 -8.14 -14.42 7.80
CA ASP A 239 -7.96 -14.03 9.20
C ASP A 239 -9.35 -13.95 9.82
N LEU A 240 -9.70 -14.85 10.74
CA LEU A 240 -11.02 -14.93 11.37
C LEU A 240 -10.98 -14.33 12.77
N THR A 241 -10.51 -13.10 12.87
CA THR A 241 -10.45 -12.35 14.14
C THR A 241 -11.21 -11.04 14.02
N ALA A 242 -11.62 -10.47 15.15
CA ALA A 242 -12.17 -9.11 15.18
C ALA A 242 -11.20 -8.08 14.56
N SER A 243 -9.89 -8.26 14.75
CA SER A 243 -8.86 -7.44 14.10
C SER A 243 -8.86 -7.59 12.58
N GLY A 244 -9.11 -8.80 12.08
CA GLY A 244 -9.29 -9.08 10.66
C GLY A 244 -10.52 -8.39 10.09
N VAL A 245 -11.65 -8.40 10.81
CA VAL A 245 -12.88 -7.74 10.36
C VAL A 245 -12.67 -6.23 10.29
N MET A 246 -12.02 -5.64 11.31
CA MET A 246 -11.62 -4.23 11.29
C MET A 246 -10.74 -3.90 10.08
N GLY A 247 -9.76 -4.78 9.78
CA GLY A 247 -8.90 -4.65 8.61
C GLY A 247 -9.66 -4.64 7.30
N TRP A 248 -10.64 -5.54 7.15
CA TRP A 248 -11.47 -5.58 5.95
C TRP A 248 -12.36 -4.36 5.80
N LEU A 249 -12.98 -3.91 6.90
CA LEU A 249 -13.89 -2.76 6.90
C LEU A 249 -13.19 -1.41 6.70
N THR A 250 -11.91 -1.30 7.06
CA THR A 250 -11.26 0.01 7.20
C THR A 250 -9.84 0.10 6.63
N GLY A 251 -9.23 -1.02 6.24
CA GLY A 251 -7.82 -1.08 5.83
C GLY A 251 -6.81 -1.12 6.99
N GLN A 252 -7.24 -0.83 8.24
CA GLN A 252 -6.40 -0.95 9.43
C GLN A 252 -6.91 -2.03 10.39
N ARG A 253 -5.99 -2.75 11.04
CA ARG A 253 -6.33 -3.83 12.00
C ARG A 253 -6.18 -3.43 13.47
N HIS A 254 -5.75 -2.20 13.73
CA HIS A 254 -5.48 -1.69 15.08
C HIS A 254 -6.57 -0.72 15.54
N ARG A 255 -6.73 -0.59 16.86
CA ARG A 255 -7.49 0.52 17.45
C ARG A 255 -6.81 1.86 17.15
N GLU A 256 -7.53 2.95 17.36
CA GLU A 256 -6.97 4.28 17.13
C GLU A 256 -5.89 4.65 18.14
N MET A 257 -4.82 5.24 17.64
CA MET A 257 -3.68 5.66 18.45
C MET A 257 -3.71 7.17 18.78
N ASN A 258 -4.49 7.96 18.03
CA ASN A 258 -4.40 9.43 18.01
C ASN A 258 -5.66 10.16 18.53
N ARG A 259 -6.50 9.52 19.36
CA ARG A 259 -7.70 10.10 19.98
C ARG A 259 -8.81 10.61 19.03
N GLN A 260 -8.67 10.42 17.72
CA GLN A 260 -9.85 10.39 16.84
C GLN A 260 -10.68 9.17 17.23
N LYS A 261 -11.98 9.17 16.89
CA LYS A 261 -12.89 8.04 17.10
C LYS A 261 -13.25 7.43 15.75
N VAL A 262 -12.97 6.15 15.55
CA VAL A 262 -13.28 5.40 14.33
C VAL A 262 -14.77 5.22 14.38
N LYS A 263 -15.40 5.49 13.23
CA LYS A 263 -16.83 5.30 13.05
C LYS A 263 -16.99 4.52 11.77
N ILE A 264 -17.48 3.30 11.90
CA ILE A 264 -17.79 2.44 10.77
C ILE A 264 -19.28 2.56 10.51
N THR A 265 -19.64 3.10 9.36
CA THR A 265 -21.05 3.30 8.98
C THR A 265 -21.63 2.00 8.46
N LEU A 266 -22.75 1.54 9.04
CA LEU A 266 -23.54 0.43 8.51
C LEU A 266 -24.74 0.99 7.77
N LYS A 267 -24.91 0.64 6.50
CA LYS A 267 -26.07 0.99 5.68
C LYS A 267 -26.87 -0.24 5.31
N PHE A 268 -28.11 -0.02 4.89
CA PHE A 268 -29.05 -1.07 4.56
C PHE A 268 -29.72 -0.79 3.21
N ASP A 269 -29.59 -1.72 2.28
CA ASP A 269 -30.18 -1.66 0.95
C ASP A 269 -31.36 -2.64 0.88
N HIS A 270 -32.55 -2.10 0.66
CA HIS A 270 -33.81 -2.85 0.55
C HIS A 270 -34.26 -3.00 -0.91
N GLU A 271 -33.44 -2.60 -1.88
CA GLU A 271 -33.81 -2.43 -3.28
C GLU A 271 -32.96 -3.28 -4.23
N CYS A 272 -32.25 -4.27 -3.69
CA CYS A 272 -31.39 -5.15 -4.49
C CYS A 272 -32.13 -5.83 -5.66
N LYS A 273 -33.41 -6.19 -5.51
CA LYS A 273 -34.25 -6.77 -6.57
C LYS A 273 -34.67 -5.77 -7.64
N ILE A 274 -34.61 -4.48 -7.35
CA ILE A 274 -34.82 -3.43 -8.34
C ILE A 274 -33.57 -3.30 -9.21
N CYS A 275 -32.40 -3.33 -8.58
CA CYS A 275 -31.11 -3.22 -9.26
C CYS A 275 -30.76 -4.50 -10.03
N ILE A 276 -31.04 -5.67 -9.46
CA ILE A 276 -30.72 -6.99 -10.01
C ILE A 276 -31.92 -7.92 -9.78
N PRO A 277 -32.88 -8.03 -10.72
CA PRO A 277 -34.13 -8.75 -10.46
C PRO A 277 -34.00 -10.25 -10.13
N ASP A 278 -32.99 -10.91 -10.70
CA ASP A 278 -32.89 -12.39 -10.69
C ASP A 278 -31.75 -12.94 -9.81
N HIS A 279 -31.17 -12.13 -8.91
CA HIS A 279 -30.14 -12.63 -7.99
C HIS A 279 -30.73 -13.57 -6.94
N THR A 280 -29.95 -14.57 -6.53
CA THR A 280 -30.36 -15.56 -5.52
C THR A 280 -29.73 -15.33 -4.15
N SER A 281 -28.73 -14.45 -4.07
CA SER A 281 -27.96 -14.16 -2.86
C SER A 281 -27.44 -12.74 -2.95
N CYS A 282 -27.45 -12.05 -1.81
CA CYS A 282 -26.90 -10.71 -1.69
C CYS A 282 -25.62 -10.75 -0.88
N PHE A 283 -24.54 -10.12 -1.35
CA PHE A 283 -23.34 -9.96 -0.54
C PHE A 283 -23.22 -8.53 -0.05
N PRO A 284 -22.82 -8.31 1.22
CA PRO A 284 -22.48 -6.97 1.65
C PRO A 284 -21.27 -6.47 0.86
N TYR A 285 -21.23 -5.17 0.61
CA TYR A 285 -20.08 -4.52 -0.02
C TYR A 285 -19.48 -3.48 0.91
N VAL A 286 -18.15 -3.36 0.86
CA VAL A 286 -17.35 -2.52 1.75
C VAL A 286 -16.69 -1.41 0.96
N VAL A 287 -16.76 -0.19 1.49
CA VAL A 287 -16.04 0.98 1.01
C VAL A 287 -15.04 1.41 2.09
N ALA A 288 -13.90 0.74 2.15
CA ALA A 288 -12.93 0.88 3.23
C ALA A 288 -12.41 2.33 3.40
N CYS A 289 -12.20 3.06 2.29
CA CYS A 289 -11.79 4.47 2.32
C CYS A 289 -12.78 5.38 3.05
N ARG A 290 -14.07 5.02 3.09
CA ARG A 290 -15.13 5.74 3.81
C ARG A 290 -15.54 5.06 5.12
N MET A 291 -14.90 3.94 5.48
CA MET A 291 -15.26 3.09 6.62
C MET A 291 -16.75 2.74 6.60
N GLU A 292 -17.25 2.32 5.44
CA GLU A 292 -18.67 2.03 5.21
C GLU A 292 -18.85 0.60 4.73
N ILE A 293 -19.90 -0.06 5.23
CA ILE A 293 -20.39 -1.33 4.72
C ILE A 293 -21.89 -1.23 4.54
N THR A 294 -22.38 -1.75 3.42
CA THR A 294 -23.82 -1.84 3.15
C THR A 294 -24.25 -3.29 3.19
N PHE A 295 -25.24 -3.58 4.03
CA PHE A 295 -25.94 -4.85 4.04
C PHE A 295 -27.16 -4.77 3.13
N LEU A 296 -27.37 -5.79 2.33
CA LEU A 296 -28.59 -5.93 1.56
C LEU A 296 -29.57 -6.74 2.41
N THR A 297 -30.79 -6.25 2.57
CA THR A 297 -31.72 -6.77 3.57
C THR A 297 -32.53 -7.96 3.10
N GLU A 298 -32.58 -8.20 1.79
CA GLU A 298 -33.15 -9.40 1.21
C GLU A 298 -32.22 -10.60 1.40
N HIS A 299 -32.80 -11.79 1.59
CA HIS A 299 -32.08 -13.07 1.69
C HIS A 299 -31.20 -13.26 2.95
N VAL A 300 -31.42 -12.46 4.00
CA VAL A 300 -30.75 -12.56 5.31
C VAL A 300 -31.77 -12.55 6.47
N SER A 301 -32.73 -13.47 6.41
CA SER A 301 -33.83 -13.56 7.39
C SER A 301 -33.42 -14.26 8.68
N THR A 302 -32.49 -15.21 8.62
CA THR A 302 -31.97 -15.93 9.81
C THR A 302 -30.49 -15.65 10.04
N TYR A 303 -30.01 -16.01 11.23
CA TYR A 303 -28.59 -15.87 11.57
C TYR A 303 -27.73 -16.78 10.68
N GLU A 304 -28.18 -17.99 10.35
CA GLU A 304 -27.44 -18.93 9.51
C GLU A 304 -27.29 -18.40 8.07
N GLU A 305 -28.34 -17.78 7.53
CA GLU A 305 -28.29 -17.12 6.22
C GLU A 305 -27.30 -15.95 6.24
N PHE A 306 -27.42 -15.09 7.25
CA PHE A 306 -26.48 -13.98 7.46
C PHE A 306 -25.04 -14.49 7.59
N TRP A 307 -24.80 -15.48 8.44
CA TRP A 307 -23.48 -16.04 8.69
C TRP A 307 -22.87 -16.58 7.42
N HIS A 308 -23.61 -17.37 6.63
CA HIS A 308 -23.11 -17.94 5.39
C HIS A 308 -22.73 -16.85 4.38
N ILE A 309 -23.62 -15.89 4.15
CA ILE A 309 -23.41 -14.77 3.23
C ILE A 309 -22.21 -13.91 3.66
N PHE A 310 -22.19 -13.51 4.94
CA PHE A 310 -21.16 -12.65 5.48
C PHE A 310 -19.81 -13.35 5.49
N MET A 311 -19.74 -14.60 5.96
CA MET A 311 -18.51 -15.38 5.98
C MET A 311 -17.94 -15.55 4.58
N LEU A 312 -18.78 -15.84 3.58
CA LEU A 312 -18.34 -15.99 2.19
C LEU A 312 -17.80 -14.65 1.62
N ALA A 313 -18.53 -13.55 1.82
CA ALA A 313 -18.10 -12.22 1.40
C ALA A 313 -16.78 -11.81 2.07
N TYR A 314 -16.68 -12.05 3.38
CA TYR A 314 -15.52 -11.72 4.18
C TYR A 314 -14.28 -12.52 3.75
N CYS A 315 -14.40 -13.84 3.61
CA CYS A 315 -13.27 -14.70 3.22
C CYS A 315 -12.76 -14.36 1.82
N LYS A 316 -13.68 -14.22 0.86
CA LYS A 316 -13.32 -13.87 -0.53
C LYS A 316 -12.78 -12.44 -0.63
N GLY A 317 -13.38 -11.49 0.09
CA GLY A 317 -12.93 -10.10 0.13
C GLY A 317 -11.52 -9.95 0.69
N GLN A 318 -11.14 -10.77 1.68
CA GLN A 318 -9.76 -10.79 2.19
C GLN A 318 -8.76 -11.31 1.16
N ALA A 319 -9.06 -12.42 0.48
CA ALA A 319 -8.19 -12.96 -0.58
C ALA A 319 -8.01 -11.97 -1.74
N PHE A 320 -9.05 -11.20 -2.05
CA PHE A 320 -9.01 -10.17 -3.07
C PHE A 320 -8.12 -8.97 -2.71
N ALA A 321 -7.98 -8.66 -1.41
CA ALA A 321 -7.15 -7.56 -0.94
C ALA A 321 -5.64 -7.89 -0.85
N MET A 322 -5.24 -9.14 -1.17
CA MET A 322 -3.85 -9.60 -1.03
C MET A 322 -2.91 -9.15 -2.17
N PRO A 323 -3.31 -9.11 -3.45
CA PRO A 323 -2.61 -8.32 -4.44
C PRO A 323 -2.82 -6.86 -4.05
N ARG A 324 -1.76 -6.04 -4.00
CA ARG A 324 -1.87 -4.60 -3.69
C ARG A 324 -2.53 -3.80 -4.81
N THR A 325 -3.49 -4.37 -5.52
CA THR A 325 -4.26 -3.75 -6.58
C THR A 325 -5.67 -3.47 -6.04
N TRP A 326 -5.99 -2.19 -5.95
CA TRP A 326 -7.33 -1.70 -5.67
C TRP A 326 -8.22 -2.05 -6.86
N PHE A 327 -8.91 -3.18 -6.82
CA PHE A 327 -10.03 -3.43 -7.70
C PHE A 327 -11.33 -3.27 -6.93
N LEU A 328 -12.24 -2.48 -7.52
CA LEU A 328 -13.63 -2.38 -7.10
C LEU A 328 -14.30 -3.72 -7.43
N MET A 329 -14.87 -4.41 -6.45
CA MET A 329 -15.85 -5.47 -6.76
C MET A 329 -17.10 -4.78 -7.29
N ILE A 330 -17.30 -4.86 -8.61
CA ILE A 330 -18.63 -4.76 -9.21
C ILE A 330 -19.15 -6.19 -9.24
N PHE A 331 -20.15 -6.49 -8.42
CA PHE A 331 -21.00 -7.67 -8.58
C PHE A 331 -22.23 -7.29 -9.39
#